data_AF-A0A1V4RLK2-F1
#
_entry.id   AF-A0A1V4RLK2-F1
#
_cell.length_a   1.000
_cell.length_b   1.000
_cell.length_c   1.000
_cell.angle_alpha   90.00
_cell.angle_beta   90.00
_cell.angle_gamma   90.00
#
_symmetry.space_group_name_H-M   'P 1'
#
loop_
_entity.id
_entity.type
_entity.pdbx_description
1 polymer ?
#
loop_
_entity_poly.entity_id
_entity_poly.type
_entity_poly.pdbx_seq_one_letter_code
_entity_poly.pdbx_strand_id
1 'polypeptide(L)'
;MYIKYMFLRNSWLWIHILAGGILVKILSQWFSAGVAVVLLIVLAIAWEALEFIISKVEENYGSKERFFLDALGDIIGAVTMGIIVVY
;
A
#
# COMPACT_ATOMS: atom_id res chain seq x y z
N MET A 1 5.86 19.49 -2.86
CA MET A 1 4.58 19.21 -3.53
C MET A 1 4.21 17.72 -3.45
N TYR A 2 5.19 16.82 -3.62
CA TYR A 2 5.02 15.35 -3.64
C TYR A 2 4.41 14.72 -2.37
N ILE A 3 4.94 15.04 -1.17
CA ILE A 3 4.46 14.50 0.13
C ILE A 3 2.95 14.75 0.35
N LYS A 4 2.42 15.86 -0.18
CA LYS A 4 1.02 16.22 0.01
C LYS A 4 0.08 15.22 -0.67
N TYR A 5 0.44 14.67 -1.82
CA TYR A 5 -0.37 13.67 -2.50
C TYR A 5 -0.16 12.30 -1.87
N MET A 6 1.10 11.88 -1.67
CA MET A 6 1.43 10.59 -1.03
C MET A 6 0.72 10.35 0.31
N PHE A 7 0.61 11.36 1.17
CA PHE A 7 0.12 11.16 2.54
C PHE A 7 -1.08 12.04 2.92
N LEU A 8 -1.08 13.33 2.58
CA LEU A 8 -2.09 14.28 3.09
C LEU A 8 -3.39 14.31 2.26
N ARG A 9 -3.33 13.91 1.00
CA ARG A 9 -4.46 13.87 0.06
C ARG A 9 -4.74 12.47 -0.47
N ASN A 10 -4.01 11.47 0.01
CA ASN A 10 -4.32 10.08 -0.29
C ASN A 10 -5.48 9.64 0.61
N SER A 11 -6.67 9.55 0.02
CA SER A 11 -7.90 9.15 0.72
C SER A 11 -7.91 7.67 1.11
N TRP A 12 -7.11 6.84 0.45
CA TRP A 12 -7.07 5.39 0.63
C TRP A 12 -5.96 4.94 1.58
N LEU A 13 -4.97 5.79 1.85
CA LEU A 13 -3.82 5.50 2.71
C LEU A 13 -4.16 4.80 4.03
N TRP A 14 -5.20 5.26 4.73
CA TRP A 14 -5.56 4.66 6.03
C TRP A 14 -6.09 3.23 5.88
N ILE A 15 -6.76 2.91 4.77
CA ILE A 15 -7.20 1.55 4.44
C ILE A 15 -5.98 0.68 4.16
N HIS A 16 -5.00 1.17 3.39
CA HIS A 16 -3.78 0.42 3.11
C HIS A 16 -2.94 0.18 4.36
N ILE A 17 -2.83 1.17 5.25
CA ILE A 17 -2.19 1.03 6.57
C ILE A 17 -2.86 -0.08 7.37
N LEU A 18 -4.20 -0.02 7.51
CA LEU A 18 -4.95 -1.02 8.27
C LEU A 18 -4.86 -2.42 7.66
N ALA A 19 -5.06 -2.51 6.34
CA ALA A 19 -4.98 -3.75 5.58
C ALA A 19 -3.59 -4.37 5.67
N GLY A 20 -2.52 -3.56 5.56
CA GLY A 20 -1.14 -4.03 5.69
C GLY A 20 -0.86 -4.66 7.06
N GLY A 21 -1.28 -4.01 8.14
CA GLY A 21 -1.15 -4.54 9.49
C GLY A 21 -1.90 -5.85 9.71
N ILE A 22 -3.18 -5.88 9.31
CA ILE A 22 -4.03 -7.09 9.44
C ILE A 22 -3.45 -8.24 8.61
N LEU A 23 -3.11 -7.97 7.35
CA LEU A 23 -2.65 -8.99 6.42
C LEU A 23 -1.31 -9.60 6.87
N VAL A 24 -0.35 -8.79 7.31
CA VAL A 24 0.92 -9.31 7.83
C VAL A 24 0.73 -10.11 9.11
N LYS A 25 -0.17 -9.70 10.01
CA LYS A 25 -0.47 -10.47 11.23
C LYS A 25 -1.06 -11.85 10.92
N ILE A 26 -1.87 -11.91 9.88
CA ILE A 26 -2.44 -13.14 9.34
C ILE A 26 -1.32 -13.99 8.71
N LEU A 27 -0.53 -13.44 7.79
CA LEU A 27 0.59 -14.14 7.14
C LEU A 27 1.63 -14.68 8.15
N SER A 28 1.89 -13.95 9.23
CA SER A 28 2.84 -14.38 10.27
C SER A 28 2.37 -15.60 11.08
N GLN A 29 1.14 -16.09 10.88
CA GLN A 29 0.69 -17.36 11.46
C GLN A 29 1.29 -18.58 10.72
N TRP A 30 1.73 -18.41 9.48
CA TRP A 30 2.26 -19.50 8.64
C TRP A 30 3.70 -19.27 8.18
N PHE A 31 4.16 -18.01 8.18
CA PHE A 31 5.48 -17.63 7.71
C PHE A 31 6.26 -16.89 8.80
N SER A 32 7.60 -16.87 8.70
CA SER A 32 8.40 -15.99 9.55
C SER A 32 8.05 -14.52 9.30
N ALA A 33 8.25 -13.66 10.30
CA ALA A 33 7.91 -12.24 10.19
C ALA A 33 8.54 -11.57 8.95
N GLY A 34 9.79 -11.89 8.64
CA GLY A 34 10.48 -11.36 7.46
C GLY A 34 9.84 -11.83 6.14
N VAL A 35 9.46 -13.11 6.05
CA VAL A 35 8.77 -13.65 4.86
C VAL A 35 7.37 -13.04 4.73
N ALA A 36 6.64 -12.88 5.84
CA ALA A 36 5.32 -12.25 5.83
C ALA A 36 5.37 -10.79 5.33
N VAL A 37 6.37 -10.00 5.74
CA VAL A 37 6.56 -8.63 5.25
C VAL A 37 6.92 -8.61 3.76
N VAL A 38 7.80 -9.52 3.29
CA VAL A 38 8.12 -9.62 1.86
C VAL A 38 6.88 -9.96 1.03
N LEU A 39 6.05 -10.90 1.49
CA LEU A 39 4.79 -11.24 0.84
C LEU A 39 3.83 -10.05 0.81
N LEU A 40 3.74 -9.27 1.89
CA LEU A 40 2.96 -8.02 1.89
C LEU A 40 3.46 -7.04 0.83
N ILE A 41 4.77 -6.82 0.72
CA ILE A 41 5.33 -5.90 -0.28
C ILE A 41 4.91 -6.32 -1.69
N VAL A 42 5.02 -7.62 -2.01
CA VAL A 42 4.63 -8.16 -3.32
C VAL A 42 3.13 -7.95 -3.56
N LEU A 43 2.28 -8.23 -2.57
CA LEU A 43 0.84 -8.06 -2.68
C LEU A 43 0.42 -6.60 -2.82
N ALA A 44 1.07 -5.68 -2.09
CA ALA A 44 0.81 -4.25 -2.20
C ALA A 44 1.17 -3.74 -3.61
N ILE A 45 2.35 -4.09 -4.13
CA ILE A 45 2.75 -3.73 -5.50
C ILE A 45 1.78 -4.33 -6.53
N ALA A 46 1.39 -5.59 -6.36
CA ALA A 46 0.47 -6.26 -7.28
C ALA A 46 -0.92 -5.59 -7.28
N TRP A 47 -1.39 -5.13 -6.11
CA TRP A 47 -2.64 -4.39 -5.99
C TRP A 47 -2.58 -3.06 -6.75
N GLU A 48 -1.56 -2.24 -6.52
CA GLU A 48 -1.39 -0.96 -7.22
C GLU A 48 -1.25 -1.15 -8.75
N ALA A 49 -0.53 -2.19 -9.18
CA ALA A 49 -0.39 -2.53 -10.60
C ALA A 49 -1.73 -2.94 -11.22
N LEU A 50 -2.53 -3.73 -10.49
CA LEU A 50 -3.87 -4.13 -10.93
C LEU A 50 -4.78 -2.90 -11.00
N GLU A 51 -4.76 -2.03 -10.00
CA GLU A 51 -5.55 -0.79 -10.00
C GLU A 51 -5.20 0.08 -11.20
N PHE A 52 -3.91 0.24 -11.51
CA PHE A 52 -3.48 1.02 -12.68
C PHE A 52 -4.07 0.49 -14.01
N ILE A 53 -4.26 -0.83 -14.12
CA ILE A 53 -4.78 -1.48 -15.33
C ILE A 53 -6.31 -1.38 -15.41
N ILE A 54 -7.01 -1.58 -14.28
CA ILE A 54 -8.47 -1.70 -14.28
C ILE A 54 -9.20 -0.37 -14.03
N SER A 55 -8.55 0.56 -13.34
CA SER A 55 -9.15 1.85 -12.98
C SER A 55 -8.90 2.89 -14.06
N LYS A 56 -9.85 3.82 -14.19
CA LYS A 56 -9.67 5.02 -15.00
C LYS A 56 -8.79 6.03 -14.26
N VAL A 57 -7.48 5.78 -14.29
CA VAL A 57 -6.48 6.52 -13.48
C VAL A 57 -6.59 8.02 -13.64
N GLU A 58 -6.66 8.54 -14.86
CA GLU A 58 -6.70 9.98 -15.10
C GLU A 58 -8.03 10.62 -14.67
N GLU A 59 -9.16 9.91 -14.74
CA GLU A 59 -10.46 10.39 -14.25
C GLU A 59 -10.50 10.42 -12.70
N ASN A 60 -9.99 9.37 -12.05
CA ASN A 60 -10.06 9.21 -10.60
C ASN A 60 -8.99 10.02 -9.87
N TYR A 61 -7.76 10.00 -10.38
CA TYR A 61 -6.59 10.59 -9.74
C TYR A 61 -6.17 11.92 -10.38
N GLY A 62 -6.71 12.29 -11.55
CA GLY A 62 -6.39 13.52 -12.26
C GLY A 62 -5.12 13.46 -13.10
N SER A 63 -4.15 12.62 -12.72
CA SER A 63 -2.97 12.30 -13.53
C SER A 63 -2.34 10.98 -13.11
N LYS A 64 -1.58 10.36 -14.03
CA LYS A 64 -0.77 9.16 -13.72
C LYS A 64 0.30 9.45 -12.68
N GLU A 65 0.93 10.64 -12.72
CA GLU A 65 1.92 11.04 -11.71
C GLU A 65 1.30 11.10 -10.30
N ARG A 66 0.09 11.65 -10.18
CA ARG A 66 -0.62 11.66 -8.88
C ARG A 66 -0.92 10.25 -8.40
N PHE A 67 -1.40 9.38 -9.28
CA PHE A 67 -1.61 7.97 -8.95
C PHE A 67 -0.33 7.29 -8.45
N PHE A 68 0.80 7.47 -9.13
CA PHE A 68 2.07 6.89 -8.69
C PHE A 68 2.49 7.37 -7.29
N LEU A 69 2.23 8.64 -6.94
CA LEU A 69 2.49 9.16 -5.61
C LEU A 69 1.56 8.55 -4.57
N ASP A 70 0.26 8.47 -4.87
CA ASP A 70 -0.73 7.85 -3.96
C ASP A 70 -0.35 6.38 -3.71
N ALA A 71 -0.11 5.59 -4.76
CA ALA A 71 0.33 4.20 -4.72
C ALA A 71 1.63 3.99 -3.89
N LEU A 72 2.61 4.89 -4.03
CA LEU A 72 3.82 4.84 -3.20
C LEU A 72 3.50 5.08 -1.72
N GLY A 73 2.60 6.03 -1.42
CA GLY A 73 2.11 6.28 -0.07
C GLY A 73 1.42 5.04 0.51
N ASP A 74 0.56 4.40 -0.28
CA ASP A 74 -0.20 3.21 0.10
C ASP A 74 0.72 2.02 0.42
N ILE A 75 1.71 1.74 -0.44
CA ILE A 75 2.71 0.70 -0.21
C ILE A 75 3.53 1.00 1.05
N ILE A 76 4.04 2.23 1.19
CA ILE A 76 4.86 2.61 2.36
C ILE A 76 4.04 2.50 3.65
N GLY A 77 2.79 2.98 3.65
CA GLY A 77 1.90 2.94 4.79
C GLY A 77 1.57 1.50 5.21
N ALA A 78 1.20 0.66 4.24
CA ALA A 78 0.90 -0.75 4.46
C ALA A 78 2.10 -1.51 5.06
N VAL A 79 3.28 -1.35 4.44
CA VAL A 79 4.50 -2.06 4.86
C VAL A 79 4.98 -1.59 6.22
N THR A 80 4.94 -0.28 6.48
CA THR A 80 5.34 0.30 7.78
C THR A 80 4.48 -0.26 8.90
N MET A 81 3.16 -0.28 8.74
CA MET A 81 2.26 -0.87 9.73
C MET A 81 2.44 -2.38 9.85
N GLY A 82 2.64 -3.08 8.71
CA GLY A 82 2.96 -4.49 8.68
C GLY A 82 4.16 -4.84 9.55
N ILE A 83 5.26 -4.09 9.42
CA ILE A 83 6.48 -4.25 10.23
C ILE A 83 6.17 -4.03 11.72
N ILE A 84 5.51 -2.91 12.08
CA ILE A 84 5.18 -2.54 13.47
C ILE A 84 4.37 -3.64 14.18
N VAL A 85 3.52 -4.37 13.46
CA VAL A 85 2.63 -5.37 14.06
C VAL A 85 3.32 -6.70 14.36
N VAL A 86 4.47 -6.99 13.73
CA VAL A 86 5.19 -8.26 13.88
C VAL A 86 6.61 -8.12 14.43
N TYR A 87 7.08 -6.90 14.63
CA TYR A 87 8.36 -6.56 15.25
C TYR A 87 8.16 -5.48 16.33
#